data_AF-A0A382Q5G7-F1
#
_entry.id   AF-A0A382Q5G7-F1
#
_cell.length_a   1.000
_cell.length_b   1.000
_cell.length_c   1.000
_cell.angle_alpha   90.00
_cell.angle_beta   90.00
_cell.angle_gamma   90.00
#
_symmetry.space_group_name_H-M   'P 1'
#
loop_
_entity.id
_entity.type
_entity.pdbx_description
1 polymer ?
#
loop_
_entity_poly.entity_id
_entity_poly.type
_entity_poly.pdbx_seq_one_letter_code
_entity_poly.pdbx_strand_id
1 'polypeptide(L)'
;MASLSSRWSKPQKTGISERLNNVIKPRGALKPRIETAIKKLQAQTSKLDNMLSSLDSRNEKVFHRIVEATQQHDTHTAKSLSKELAEIRKVRRVLGNARMAIEQIELRLTTFHDLGDTVVTVMPTIGLMKNMKSS
;
A
#
# COMPACT_ATOMS: atom_id res chain seq x y z
N MET A 1 25.05 -7.12 21.28
CA MET A 1 23.97 -6.13 21.06
C MET A 1 24.54 -4.71 21.08
N ALA A 2 25.43 -4.36 20.16
CA ALA A 2 26.15 -3.08 20.19
C ALA A 2 26.28 -2.44 18.79
N SER A 3 25.25 -2.56 17.94
CA SER A 3 25.34 -2.13 16.52
C SER A 3 24.30 -1.10 16.09
N LEU A 4 23.49 -0.57 17.01
CA LEU A 4 22.54 0.51 16.72
C LEU A 4 23.11 1.89 17.09
N SER A 5 23.86 2.00 18.20
CA SER A 5 24.48 3.27 18.62
C SER A 5 25.59 3.74 17.69
N SER A 6 26.32 2.82 17.05
CA SER A 6 27.41 3.13 16.12
C SER A 6 26.94 3.66 14.76
N ARG A 7 25.64 3.52 14.42
CA ARG A 7 25.06 4.03 13.16
C ARG A 7 24.52 5.46 13.28
N TRP A 8 24.60 6.08 14.46
CA TRP A 8 24.04 7.41 14.73
C TRP A 8 25.07 8.56 14.64
N SER A 9 26.38 8.34 14.83
CA SER A 9 27.39 9.40 14.54
C SER A 9 28.88 8.97 14.38
N LYS A 10 29.53 9.51 13.33
CA LYS A 10 30.98 9.70 13.01
C LYS A 10 31.74 8.63 12.16
N PRO A 11 32.93 8.94 11.57
CA PRO A 11 33.14 9.33 10.17
C PRO A 11 33.86 8.25 9.32
N GLN A 12 33.86 8.48 8.01
CA GLN A 12 34.08 7.56 6.89
C GLN A 12 35.51 7.00 6.75
N LYS A 13 35.63 5.67 6.56
CA LYS A 13 36.76 5.05 5.83
C LYS A 13 36.21 4.07 4.79
N THR A 14 36.63 4.31 3.56
CA THR A 14 36.19 3.72 2.29
C THR A 14 36.81 2.33 2.08
N GLY A 15 35.97 1.35 1.71
CA GLY A 15 36.39 -0.03 1.50
C GLY A 15 35.23 -0.87 0.97
N ILE A 16 35.51 -1.71 -0.03
CA ILE A 16 34.63 -2.48 -0.95
C ILE A 16 33.24 -2.91 -0.42
N SER A 17 33.06 -3.12 0.88
CA SER A 17 31.76 -3.10 1.58
C SER A 17 30.83 -1.93 1.22
N GLU A 18 31.38 -0.81 0.75
CA GLU A 18 30.69 0.43 0.41
C GLU A 18 29.82 0.32 -0.85
N ARG A 19 30.18 -0.56 -1.80
CA ARG A 19 29.34 -0.79 -2.99
C ARG A 19 28.09 -1.63 -2.68
N LEU A 20 28.19 -2.55 -1.71
CA LEU A 20 27.04 -3.35 -1.25
C LEU A 20 26.19 -2.58 -0.23
N ASN A 21 26.81 -1.74 0.60
CA ASN A 21 26.13 -0.90 1.60
C ASN A 21 25.42 0.33 0.99
N ASN A 22 25.74 0.71 -0.26
CA ASN A 22 25.06 1.80 -0.98
C ASN A 22 23.66 1.42 -1.49
N VAL A 23 23.34 0.13 -1.60
CA VAL A 23 21.96 -0.34 -1.90
C VAL A 23 21.10 -0.38 -0.63
N ILE A 24 21.74 -0.44 0.56
CA ILE A 24 21.11 -0.57 1.88
C ILE A 24 21.23 0.74 2.71
N LYS A 25 21.78 1.82 2.13
CA LYS A 25 21.80 3.15 2.75
C LYS A 25 20.42 3.81 2.54
N PRO A 26 19.65 4.12 3.60
CA PRO A 26 18.41 4.83 3.43
C PRO A 26 18.73 6.26 3.00
N ARG A 27 18.24 6.66 1.82
CA ARG A 27 18.09 8.08 1.48
C ARG A 27 17.16 8.71 2.53
N GLY A 28 17.68 9.42 3.53
CA GLY A 28 16.92 10.16 4.57
C GLY A 28 16.28 9.32 5.69
N ALA A 29 15.70 10.01 6.69
CA ALA A 29 14.99 9.39 7.82
C ALA A 29 13.80 8.54 7.36
N LEU A 30 13.63 7.35 7.95
CA LEU A 30 12.63 6.37 7.50
C LEU A 30 11.19 6.79 7.83
N LYS A 31 10.97 7.38 9.00
CA LYS A 31 9.65 7.84 9.47
C LYS A 31 8.92 8.75 8.48
N PRO A 32 9.47 9.91 8.04
CA PRO A 32 8.77 10.79 7.11
C PRO A 32 8.51 10.14 5.74
N ARG A 33 9.34 9.17 5.33
CA ARG A 33 9.13 8.40 4.10
C ARG A 33 7.97 7.43 4.23
N ILE A 34 7.84 6.75 5.36
CA ILE A 34 6.71 5.87 5.66
C ILE A 34 5.42 6.69 5.75
N GLU A 35 5.41 7.81 6.47
CA GLU A 35 4.24 8.71 6.54
C GLU A 35 3.80 9.21 5.15
N THR A 36 4.76 9.61 4.32
CA THR A 36 4.49 10.02 2.94
C THR A 36 3.94 8.85 2.10
N ALA A 37 4.45 7.64 2.30
CA ALA A 37 3.96 6.45 1.62
C ALA A 37 2.53 6.11 2.03
N ILE A 38 2.22 6.13 3.34
CA ILE A 38 0.85 5.91 3.87
C ILE A 38 -0.12 6.91 3.25
N LYS A 39 0.20 8.21 3.25
CA LYS A 39 -0.65 9.25 2.62
C LYS A 39 -0.88 8.98 1.13
N LYS A 40 0.15 8.53 0.41
CA LYS A 40 0.02 8.17 -1.01
C LYS A 40 -0.88 6.94 -1.21
N LEU A 41 -0.75 5.92 -0.36
CA LEU A 41 -1.59 4.71 -0.42
C LEU A 41 -3.06 5.08 -0.17
N GLN A 42 -3.34 5.89 0.86
CA GLN A 42 -4.68 6.39 1.16
C GLN A 42 -5.31 7.11 -0.04
N ALA A 43 -4.55 8.00 -0.70
CA ALA A 43 -5.01 8.69 -1.89
C ALA A 43 -5.32 7.72 -3.06
N GLN A 44 -4.52 6.65 -3.22
CA GLN A 44 -4.80 5.62 -4.22
C GLN A 44 -6.02 4.76 -3.86
N THR A 45 -6.22 4.43 -2.58
CA THR A 45 -7.40 3.73 -2.09
C THR A 45 -8.66 4.52 -2.44
N SER A 46 -8.73 5.81 -2.10
CA SER A 46 -9.90 6.65 -2.44
C SER A 46 -10.13 6.75 -3.95
N LYS A 47 -9.05 6.80 -4.75
CA LYS A 47 -9.17 6.80 -6.21
C LYS A 47 -9.75 5.49 -6.74
N LEU A 48 -9.30 4.35 -6.21
CA LEU A 48 -9.83 3.03 -6.58
C LEU A 48 -11.29 2.88 -6.16
N ASP A 49 -11.68 3.37 -4.99
CA ASP A 49 -13.07 3.34 -4.53
C ASP A 49 -13.98 4.13 -5.48
N ASN A 50 -13.55 5.31 -5.93
CA ASN A 50 -14.26 6.09 -6.94
C ASN A 50 -14.37 5.35 -8.29
N MET A 51 -13.30 4.68 -8.72
CA MET A 51 -13.32 3.90 -9.96
C MET A 51 -14.26 2.69 -9.86
N LEU A 52 -14.27 2.00 -8.71
CA LEU A 52 -15.17 0.88 -8.44
C LEU A 52 -16.64 1.32 -8.46
N SER A 53 -16.96 2.43 -7.79
CA SER A 53 -18.30 3.03 -7.82
C SER A 53 -18.74 3.40 -9.25
N SER A 54 -17.83 3.99 -10.05
CA SER A 54 -18.10 4.29 -11.45
C SER A 54 -18.38 3.02 -12.29
N LEU A 55 -17.62 1.95 -12.06
CA LEU A 55 -17.85 0.66 -12.72
C LEU A 55 -19.18 0.03 -12.32
N ASP A 56 -19.60 0.17 -11.06
CA ASP A 56 -20.90 -0.30 -10.60
C ASP A 56 -22.05 0.47 -11.27
N SER A 57 -21.96 1.80 -11.35
CA SER A 57 -22.93 2.60 -12.10
C SER A 57 -22.99 2.22 -13.59
N ARG A 58 -21.83 1.95 -14.22
CA ARG A 58 -21.78 1.52 -15.63
C ARG A 58 -22.37 0.11 -15.82
N ASN A 59 -22.11 -0.82 -14.90
CA ASN A 59 -22.67 -2.16 -14.89
C ASN A 59 -24.20 -2.11 -14.90
N GLU A 60 -24.81 -1.34 -13.98
CA GLU A 60 -26.27 -1.17 -13.93
C GLU A 60 -26.83 -0.57 -15.22
N LYS A 61 -26.21 0.49 -15.76
CA LYS A 61 -26.66 1.12 -17.01
C LYS A 61 -26.62 0.16 -18.20
N VAL A 62 -25.53 -0.59 -18.35
CA VAL A 62 -25.40 -1.58 -19.44
C VAL A 62 -26.38 -2.73 -19.24
N PHE A 63 -26.60 -3.17 -17.99
CA PHE A 63 -27.58 -4.20 -17.68
C PHE A 63 -29.01 -3.78 -18.05
N HIS A 64 -29.43 -2.57 -17.70
CA HIS A 64 -30.74 -2.04 -18.11
C HIS A 64 -30.91 -2.02 -19.63
N ARG A 65 -29.90 -1.58 -20.37
CA ARG A 65 -29.92 -1.58 -21.84
C ARG A 65 -29.99 -2.99 -22.44
N ILE A 66 -29.38 -3.98 -21.80
CA ILE A 66 -29.53 -5.39 -22.20
C ILE A 66 -30.98 -5.85 -22.02
N VAL A 67 -31.61 -5.50 -20.89
CA VAL A 67 -33.02 -5.84 -20.63
C VAL A 67 -33.93 -5.21 -21.69
N GLU A 68 -33.75 -3.93 -21.99
CA GLU A 68 -34.51 -3.22 -23.04
C GLU A 68 -34.34 -3.87 -24.43
N ALA A 69 -33.10 -4.12 -24.85
CA ALA A 69 -32.81 -4.78 -26.13
C ALA A 69 -33.42 -6.19 -26.18
N THR A 70 -33.41 -6.92 -25.07
CA THR A 70 -34.01 -8.26 -24.96
C THR A 70 -35.53 -8.20 -25.11
N GLN A 71 -36.20 -7.23 -24.47
CA GLN A 71 -37.65 -7.02 -24.59
C GLN A 71 -38.07 -6.63 -26.01
N GLN A 72 -37.23 -5.89 -26.73
CA GLN A 72 -37.44 -5.51 -28.13
C GLN A 72 -37.07 -6.62 -29.12
N HIS A 73 -36.67 -7.80 -28.62
CA HIS A 73 -36.15 -8.91 -29.42
C HIS A 73 -34.92 -8.54 -30.28
N ASP A 74 -34.20 -7.47 -29.93
CA ASP A 74 -32.91 -7.11 -30.54
C ASP A 74 -31.78 -7.95 -29.93
N THR A 75 -31.69 -9.18 -30.43
CA THR A 75 -30.68 -10.15 -29.99
C THR A 75 -29.25 -9.74 -30.31
N HIS A 76 -29.03 -8.92 -31.33
CA HIS A 76 -27.70 -8.47 -31.72
C HIS A 76 -27.15 -7.48 -30.67
N THR A 77 -27.93 -6.45 -30.35
CA THR A 77 -27.56 -5.44 -29.35
C THR A 77 -27.43 -6.07 -27.97
N ALA A 78 -28.37 -6.92 -27.56
CA ALA A 78 -28.31 -7.62 -26.28
C ALA A 78 -27.03 -8.45 -26.14
N LYS A 79 -26.61 -9.17 -27.21
CA LYS A 79 -25.39 -9.96 -27.22
C LYS A 79 -24.13 -9.11 -27.15
N SER A 80 -24.09 -8.00 -27.88
CA SER A 80 -22.93 -7.09 -27.87
C SER A 80 -22.74 -6.47 -26.48
N LEU A 81 -23.80 -5.88 -25.91
CA LEU A 81 -23.77 -5.27 -24.57
C LEU A 81 -23.44 -6.29 -23.47
N SER A 82 -23.87 -7.54 -23.60
CA SER A 82 -23.52 -8.60 -22.64
C SER A 82 -22.01 -8.87 -22.58
N LYS A 83 -21.29 -8.76 -23.70
CA LYS A 83 -19.82 -8.87 -23.71
C LYS A 83 -19.18 -7.70 -22.99
N GLU A 84 -19.66 -6.48 -23.22
CA GLU A 84 -19.17 -5.30 -22.51
C GLU A 84 -19.39 -5.41 -21.00
N LEU A 85 -20.56 -5.89 -20.58
CA LEU A 85 -20.89 -6.11 -19.17
C LEU A 85 -19.93 -7.09 -18.50
N ALA A 86 -19.55 -8.17 -19.21
CA ALA A 86 -18.58 -9.14 -18.72
C ALA A 86 -17.18 -8.50 -18.54
N GLU A 87 -16.74 -7.67 -19.48
CA GLU A 87 -15.47 -6.94 -19.37
C GLU A 87 -15.50 -5.91 -18.23
N ILE A 88 -16.60 -5.18 -18.04
CA ILE A 88 -16.77 -4.27 -16.89
C ILE A 88 -16.58 -5.03 -15.56
N ARG A 89 -17.22 -6.20 -15.43
CA ARG A 89 -17.11 -7.04 -14.22
C ARG A 89 -15.69 -7.58 -14.01
N LYS A 90 -15.00 -7.93 -15.10
CA LYS A 90 -13.60 -8.37 -15.06
C LYS A 90 -12.68 -7.26 -14.56
N VAL A 91 -12.80 -6.05 -15.13
CA VAL A 91 -12.02 -4.88 -14.70
C VAL A 91 -12.31 -4.54 -13.24
N ARG A 92 -13.59 -4.57 -12.84
CA ARG A 92 -14.00 -4.35 -11.44
C ARG A 92 -13.31 -5.33 -10.49
N ARG A 93 -13.24 -6.63 -10.83
CA ARG A 93 -12.55 -7.63 -10.01
C ARG A 93 -11.05 -7.32 -9.85
N VAL A 94 -10.38 -6.94 -10.94
CA VAL A 94 -8.96 -6.57 -10.91
C VAL A 94 -8.73 -5.35 -10.02
N LEU A 95 -9.52 -4.30 -10.18
CA LEU A 95 -9.41 -3.09 -9.35
C LEU A 95 -9.74 -3.35 -7.88
N GLY A 96 -10.74 -4.20 -7.60
CA GLY A 96 -11.09 -4.60 -6.22
C GLY A 96 -9.93 -5.33 -5.53
N ASN A 97 -9.28 -6.26 -6.23
CA ASN A 97 -8.09 -6.95 -5.72
C ASN A 97 -6.93 -5.97 -5.48
N ALA A 98 -6.71 -5.02 -6.38
CA ALA A 98 -5.67 -3.99 -6.22
C ALA A 98 -5.94 -3.09 -5.00
N ARG A 99 -7.20 -2.69 -4.79
CA ARG A 99 -7.63 -1.88 -3.64
C ARG A 99 -7.35 -2.60 -2.33
N MET A 100 -7.72 -3.89 -2.24
CA MET A 100 -7.46 -4.71 -1.05
C MET A 100 -5.96 -4.90 -0.79
N ALA A 101 -5.16 -5.11 -1.83
CA ALA A 101 -3.71 -5.22 -1.68
C ALA A 101 -3.06 -3.92 -1.19
N ILE A 102 -3.51 -2.76 -1.68
CA ILE A 102 -3.04 -1.45 -1.24
C ILE A 102 -3.39 -1.20 0.23
N GLU A 103 -4.62 -1.49 0.65
CA GLU A 103 -5.04 -1.38 2.05
C GLU A 103 -4.22 -2.29 2.96
N GLN A 104 -3.96 -3.53 2.53
CA GLN A 104 -3.11 -4.44 3.29
C GLN A 104 -1.68 -3.89 3.47
N ILE A 105 -1.11 -3.27 2.43
CA ILE A 105 0.21 -2.64 2.50
C ILE A 105 0.17 -1.42 3.44
N GLU A 106 -0.87 -0.61 3.36
CA GLU A 106 -1.08 0.55 4.24
C GLU A 106 -1.08 0.13 5.71
N LEU A 107 -1.88 -0.88 6.07
CA LEU A 107 -1.95 -1.41 7.44
C LEU A 107 -0.57 -1.85 7.96
N ARG A 108 0.20 -2.56 7.13
CA ARG A 108 1.56 -2.99 7.51
C ARG A 108 2.50 -1.81 7.71
N LEU A 109 2.43 -0.80 6.85
CA LEU A 109 3.25 0.41 6.98
C LEU A 109 2.88 1.21 8.24
N THR A 110 1.60 1.30 8.58
CA THR A 110 1.15 1.92 9.84
C THR A 110 1.67 1.14 11.05
N THR A 111 1.59 -0.20 11.04
CA THR A 111 2.21 -1.00 12.12
C THR A 111 3.72 -0.76 12.23
N PHE A 112 4.45 -0.69 11.11
CA PHE A 112 5.89 -0.40 11.13
C PHE A 112 6.20 1.02 11.62
N HIS A 113 5.34 1.99 11.32
CA HIS A 113 5.43 3.35 11.83
C HIS A 113 5.31 3.35 13.37
N ASP A 114 4.29 2.70 13.91
CA ASP A 114 4.01 2.66 15.36
C ASP A 114 5.09 1.89 16.12
N LEU A 115 5.60 0.80 15.54
CA LEU A 115 6.78 0.08 16.07
C LEU A 115 8.04 0.96 16.08
N GLY A 116 8.22 1.81 15.06
CA GLY A 116 9.32 2.77 15.01
C GLY A 116 9.29 3.73 16.20
N ASP A 117 8.12 4.27 16.51
CA ASP A 117 7.95 5.21 17.63
C ASP A 117 8.14 4.54 19.00
N THR A 118 7.63 3.32 19.18
CA THR A 118 7.84 2.56 20.43
C THR A 118 9.30 2.16 20.66
N VAL A 119 10.06 1.81 19.62
CA VAL A 119 11.48 1.48 19.76
C VAL A 119 12.28 2.71 20.21
N VAL A 120 11.96 3.90 19.70
CA VAL A 120 12.62 5.15 20.11
C VAL A 120 12.36 5.46 21.59
N THR A 121 11.16 5.18 22.10
CA THR A 121 10.80 5.45 23.51
C THR A 121 11.31 4.38 24.49
N VAL A 122 11.34 3.12 24.08
CA VAL A 122 11.68 1.97 24.96
C VAL A 122 13.18 1.63 24.94
N MET A 123 13.90 1.92 23.86
CA MET A 123 15.34 1.59 23.78
C MET A 123 16.19 2.19 24.92
N PRO A 124 15.99 3.47 25.33
CA PRO A 124 16.73 4.05 26.43
C PRO A 124 16.46 3.37 27.79
N THR A 125 15.22 2.96 28.06
CA THR A 125 14.84 2.33 29.34
C THR A 125 15.41 0.92 29.46
N ILE A 126 15.45 0.16 28.36
CA ILE A 126 16.14 -1.14 28.30
C ILE A 126 17.64 -0.98 28.62
N GLY A 127 18.28 0.07 28.10
CA GLY A 127 19.69 0.36 28.37
C GLY A 127 19.96 0.62 29.86
N LEU A 128 19.11 1.41 30.51
CA LEU A 128 19.20 1.70 31.95
C LEU A 128 19.03 0.43 32.80
N MET A 129 18.01 -0.39 32.50
CA MET A 129 17.75 -1.63 33.25
C MET A 129 18.91 -2.64 33.13
N LYS A 130 19.58 -2.71 31.98
CA LYS A 130 20.72 -3.62 31.78
C LYS A 130 21.93 -3.21 32.62
N ASN A 131 22.18 -1.92 32.76
CA ASN A 131 23.27 -1.40 33.58
C ASN A 131 23.02 -1.67 35.09
N MET A 132 21.77 -1.64 35.53
CA MET A 132 21.38 -1.94 36.92
C MET A 132 21.50 -3.43 37.28
N LYS A 133 21.28 -4.36 36.33
CA LYS A 133 21.43 -5.82 36.58
C LYS A 133 22.89 -6.29 36.61
N SER A 134 23.82 -5.44 36.19
CA SER A 134 25.27 -5.72 36.15
C SER A 134 26.03 -5.08 37.32
N SER A 135 25.33 -4.37 38.20
CA SER A 135 25.83 -3.86 39.49
C SER A 135 25.28 -4.72 40.62
#